data_AF-A0A949G563-F1
#
_entry.id   AF-A0A949G563-F1
#
_cell.length_a   1.000
_cell.length_b   1.000
_cell.length_c   1.000
_cell.angle_alpha   90.00
_cell.angle_beta   90.00
_cell.angle_gamma   90.00
#
_symmetry.space_group_name_H-M   'P 1'
#
loop_
_entity.id
_entity.type
_entity.pdbx_description
1 polymer ?
#
loop_
_entity_poly.entity_id
_entity_poly.type
_entity_poly.pdbx_seq_one_letter_code
_entity_poly.pdbx_strand_id
1 'polypeptide(L)'
;VQEGKPYLIFGDGKQTACKPISDHDVADYLAGCLEIEIRHNRILPIGGPGPAITPYEQGEYLFQLLGKPSRFTSVPLGLLRGIALVLGALGKLIPPLAVKAELARIGHYYASESMLVWDAHAQRYDADATPSYGEQTLLDAYGKWVKGEAIPERGDHAVF
;
A
#
# COMPACT_ATOMS: atom_id res chain seq x y z
N VAL A 1 -0.33 2.40 -16.69
CA VAL A 1 -1.10 3.60 -17.12
C VAL A 1 -0.40 4.43 -18.20
N GLN A 2 0.84 4.89 -17.99
CA GLN A 2 1.55 5.73 -18.99
C GLN A 2 1.65 5.07 -20.38
N GLU A 3 1.85 3.76 -20.45
CA GLU A 3 1.84 2.97 -21.70
C GLU A 3 0.43 2.58 -22.20
N GLY A 4 -0.64 3.15 -21.63
CA GLY A 4 -2.03 2.82 -22.00
C GLY A 4 -2.58 1.53 -21.39
N LYS A 5 -1.79 0.82 -20.58
CA LYS A 5 -2.23 -0.33 -19.78
C LYS A 5 -3.22 0.10 -18.68
N PRO A 6 -4.26 -0.70 -18.39
CA PRO A 6 -5.19 -0.44 -17.28
C PRO A 6 -4.47 -0.45 -15.93
N TYR A 7 -5.08 0.19 -14.93
CA TYR A 7 -4.63 0.14 -13.54
C TYR A 7 -5.21 -1.12 -12.88
N LEU A 8 -4.35 -1.94 -12.27
CA LEU A 8 -4.78 -3.16 -11.59
C LEU A 8 -5.27 -2.83 -10.19
N ILE A 9 -6.43 -3.37 -9.82
CA ILE A 9 -7.02 -3.22 -8.48
C ILE A 9 -7.55 -4.57 -8.00
N PHE A 10 -7.57 -4.78 -6.68
CA PHE A 10 -8.29 -5.90 -6.10
C PHE A 10 -9.74 -5.52 -5.81
N GLY A 11 -10.68 -6.40 -6.15
CA GLY A 11 -12.11 -6.11 -6.01
C GLY A 11 -12.53 -4.85 -6.76
N ASP A 12 -13.25 -3.95 -6.10
CA ASP A 12 -13.63 -2.63 -6.64
C ASP A 12 -12.58 -1.54 -6.38
N GLY A 13 -11.48 -1.87 -5.70
CA GLY A 13 -10.42 -0.95 -5.33
C GLY A 13 -10.81 0.06 -4.23
N LYS A 14 -11.96 -0.10 -3.58
CA LYS A 14 -12.46 0.83 -2.54
C LYS A 14 -12.47 0.22 -1.13
N GLN A 15 -12.24 -1.09 -1.02
CA GLN A 15 -12.30 -1.80 0.26
C GLN A 15 -11.18 -1.41 1.22
N THR A 16 -9.98 -1.10 0.70
CA THR A 16 -8.82 -0.74 1.50
C THR A 16 -8.42 0.70 1.27
N ALA A 17 -7.87 1.32 2.30
CA ALA A 17 -7.26 2.64 2.23
C ALA A 17 -5.97 2.68 3.05
N CYS A 18 -5.09 3.61 2.71
CA CYS A 18 -3.87 3.89 3.47
C CYS A 18 -3.53 5.37 3.44
N LYS A 19 -2.63 5.80 4.32
CA LYS A 19 -2.01 7.13 4.29
C LYS A 19 -0.54 6.95 3.89
N PRO A 20 -0.18 6.99 2.58
CA PRO A 20 1.17 6.71 2.13
C PRO A 20 2.14 7.74 2.68
N ILE A 21 3.24 7.27 3.28
CA ILE A 21 4.35 8.10 3.77
C ILE A 21 5.56 7.93 2.85
N SER A 22 6.29 9.02 2.62
CA SER A 22 7.52 8.97 1.81
C SER A 22 8.67 8.34 2.59
N ASP A 23 9.66 7.79 1.87
CA ASP A 23 10.90 7.28 2.47
C ASP A 23 11.64 8.37 3.25
N HIS A 24 11.58 9.62 2.77
CA HIS A 24 12.20 10.76 3.44
C HIS A 24 11.51 11.07 4.77
N ASP A 25 10.18 11.21 4.76
CA ASP A 25 9.41 11.57 5.95
C ASP A 25 9.45 10.44 6.99
N VAL A 26 9.41 9.17 6.56
CA VAL A 26 9.53 8.04 7.50
C VAL A 26 10.94 7.95 8.09
N ALA A 27 11.99 8.23 7.30
CA ALA A 27 13.37 8.25 7.80
C ALA A 27 13.58 9.36 8.84
N ASP A 28 13.05 10.56 8.58
CA ASP A 28 13.07 11.68 9.53
C ASP A 28 12.31 11.34 10.82
N TYR A 29 11.12 10.72 10.71
CA TYR A 29 10.36 10.27 11.88
C TYR A 29 11.15 9.27 12.73
N LEU A 30 11.78 8.28 12.08
CA LEU A 30 12.59 7.24 12.73
C LEU A 30 13.84 7.83 13.40
N ALA A 31 14.53 8.76 12.75
CA ALA A 31 15.66 9.47 13.34
C ALA A 31 15.21 10.25 14.59
N GLY A 32 14.08 10.95 14.51
CA GLY A 32 13.48 11.65 15.65
C GLY A 32 13.11 10.72 16.81
N CYS A 33 12.83 9.44 16.57
CA CYS A 33 12.60 8.47 17.65
C CYS A 33 13.84 8.20 18.51
N LEU A 34 15.05 8.59 18.07
CA LEU A 34 16.26 8.47 18.90
C LEU A 34 16.32 9.58 19.96
N GLU A 35 15.83 10.78 19.62
CA GLU A 35 15.99 11.98 20.45
C GLU A 35 14.72 12.35 21.24
N ILE A 36 13.55 12.07 20.67
CA ILE A 36 12.26 12.47 21.25
C ILE A 36 11.81 11.43 22.28
N GLU A 37 12.06 11.70 23.57
CA GLU A 37 11.77 10.79 24.68
C GLU A 37 10.31 10.27 24.70
N ILE A 38 9.33 11.10 24.32
CA ILE A 38 7.92 10.68 24.30
C ILE A 38 7.64 9.56 23.29
N ARG A 39 8.52 9.34 22.31
CA ARG A 39 8.43 8.27 21.30
C ARG A 39 9.10 6.96 21.76
N HIS A 40 9.89 6.97 22.83
CA HIS A 40 10.67 5.80 23.26
C HIS A 40 9.79 4.69 23.83
N ASN A 41 10.11 3.43 23.47
CA ASN A 41 9.45 2.22 23.97
C ASN A 41 7.92 2.20 23.74
N ARG A 42 7.46 2.64 22.56
CA ARG A 42 6.04 2.68 22.20
C ARG A 42 5.76 2.07 20.84
N ILE A 43 4.52 1.65 20.65
CA ILE A 43 3.94 1.39 19.34
C ILE A 43 3.37 2.72 18.83
N LEU A 44 3.87 3.18 17.69
CA LEU A 44 3.55 4.49 17.12
C LEU A 44 2.90 4.29 15.75
N PRO A 45 1.56 4.33 15.64
CA PRO A 45 0.92 4.34 14.34
C PRO A 45 1.27 5.65 13.62
N ILE A 46 1.71 5.52 12.38
CA ILE A 46 2.06 6.66 11.52
C ILE A 46 1.62 6.39 10.09
N GLY A 47 1.18 7.44 9.42
CA GLY A 47 0.98 7.50 7.98
C GLY A 47 1.51 8.83 7.44
N GLY A 48 1.44 9.00 6.13
CA GLY A 48 1.86 10.25 5.52
C GLY A 48 0.81 11.35 5.59
N PRO A 49 1.12 12.51 5.01
CA PRO A 49 0.22 13.65 5.00
C PRO A 49 -0.99 13.45 4.09
N GLY A 50 -2.07 14.16 4.39
CA GLY A 50 -3.31 14.12 3.61
C GLY A 50 -4.31 13.05 4.07
N PRO A 51 -5.44 12.92 3.36
CA PRO A 51 -6.47 11.93 3.68
C PRO A 51 -5.98 10.51 3.37
N ALA A 52 -6.66 9.52 3.96
CA ALA A 52 -6.49 8.15 3.51
C ALA A 52 -7.00 8.02 2.06
N ILE A 53 -6.28 7.25 1.24
CA ILE A 53 -6.59 7.06 -0.18
C ILE A 53 -6.74 5.57 -0.50
N THR A 54 -7.71 5.26 -1.34
CA THR A 54 -7.99 3.91 -1.83
C THR A 54 -7.19 3.60 -3.11
N PRO A 55 -6.97 2.32 -3.45
CA PRO A 55 -6.39 1.93 -4.74
C PRO A 55 -7.16 2.48 -5.95
N TYR A 56 -8.49 2.57 -5.85
CA TYR A 56 -9.33 3.15 -6.91
C TYR A 56 -9.00 4.64 -7.12
N GLU A 57 -8.95 5.42 -6.04
CA GLU A 57 -8.62 6.86 -6.10
C GLU A 57 -7.20 7.11 -6.59
N GLN A 58 -6.23 6.28 -6.20
CA GLN A 58 -4.86 6.35 -6.73
C GLN A 58 -4.85 6.15 -8.26
N GLY A 59 -5.58 5.16 -8.76
CA GLY A 59 -5.71 4.92 -10.19
C GLY A 59 -6.41 6.07 -10.92
N GLU A 60 -7.53 6.58 -10.40
CA GLU A 60 -8.23 7.75 -10.94
C GLU A 60 -7.30 8.95 -11.07
N TYR A 61 -6.53 9.25 -10.01
CA TYR A 61 -5.59 10.35 -10.01
C TYR A 61 -4.51 10.17 -11.10
N LEU A 62 -3.95 8.97 -11.25
CA LEU A 62 -2.96 8.69 -12.29
C LEU A 62 -3.54 8.88 -13.71
N PHE A 63 -4.78 8.47 -13.94
CA PHE A 63 -5.45 8.68 -15.23
C PHE A 63 -5.69 10.16 -15.50
N GLN A 64 -6.17 10.90 -14.50
CA GLN A 64 -6.37 12.34 -14.57
C GLN A 64 -5.05 13.08 -14.86
N LEU A 65 -3.98 12.76 -14.12
CA LEU A 65 -2.65 13.33 -14.28
C LEU A 65 -2.09 13.12 -15.68
N LEU A 66 -2.40 11.98 -16.31
CA LEU A 66 -1.94 11.63 -17.65
C LEU A 66 -2.90 12.09 -18.76
N GLY A 67 -4.04 12.72 -18.44
CA GLY A 67 -5.05 13.13 -19.42
C GLY A 67 -5.69 11.95 -20.16
N LYS A 68 -5.85 10.80 -19.49
CA LYS A 68 -6.37 9.55 -20.08
C LYS A 68 -7.70 9.15 -19.46
N PRO A 69 -8.59 8.47 -20.20
CA PRO A 69 -9.79 7.90 -19.62
C PRO A 69 -9.44 6.77 -18.64
N SER A 70 -10.15 6.72 -17.53
CA SER A 70 -9.95 5.71 -16.50
C SER A 70 -10.24 4.30 -16.98
N ARG A 71 -9.30 3.39 -16.75
CA ARG A 71 -9.41 1.98 -17.15
C ARG A 71 -8.84 1.08 -16.05
N PHE A 72 -9.71 0.27 -15.45
CA PHE A 72 -9.32 -0.64 -14.38
C PHE A 72 -9.38 -2.10 -14.81
N THR A 73 -8.51 -2.91 -14.23
CA THR A 73 -8.60 -4.38 -14.29
C THR A 73 -8.72 -4.90 -12.87
N SER A 74 -9.88 -5.48 -12.57
CA SER A 74 -10.18 -6.02 -11.25
C SER A 74 -9.65 -7.44 -11.10
N VAL A 75 -8.95 -7.70 -10.00
CA VAL A 75 -8.47 -9.01 -9.58
C VAL A 75 -9.32 -9.46 -8.39
N PRO A 76 -9.96 -10.65 -8.43
CA PRO A 76 -10.72 -11.14 -7.28
C PRO A 76 -9.82 -11.40 -6.07
N LEU A 77 -10.25 -10.96 -4.89
CA LEU A 77 -9.51 -11.19 -3.63
C LEU A 77 -9.28 -12.68 -3.35
N GLY A 78 -10.27 -13.51 -3.69
CA GLY A 78 -10.17 -14.97 -3.54
C GLY A 78 -9.06 -15.62 -4.36
N LEU A 79 -8.52 -14.94 -5.38
CA LEU A 79 -7.41 -15.46 -6.19
C LEU A 79 -6.16 -15.67 -5.35
N LEU A 80 -5.72 -14.65 -4.60
CA LEU A 80 -4.53 -14.75 -3.75
C LEU A 80 -4.71 -15.77 -2.64
N ARG A 81 -5.93 -15.86 -2.07
CA ARG A 81 -6.27 -16.90 -1.10
C ARG A 81 -6.14 -18.30 -1.69
N GLY A 82 -6.63 -18.52 -2.92
CA GLY A 82 -6.50 -19.78 -3.64
C GLY A 82 -5.06 -20.16 -3.92
N ILE A 83 -4.25 -19.20 -4.39
CA ILE A 83 -2.81 -19.38 -4.62
C ILE A 83 -2.11 -19.76 -3.31
N ALA A 84 -2.36 -19.04 -2.22
CA ALA A 84 -1.78 -19.32 -0.91
C ALA A 84 -2.15 -20.72 -0.40
N LEU A 85 -3.39 -21.16 -0.61
CA LEU A 85 -3.84 -22.49 -0.19
C LEU A 85 -3.15 -23.60 -0.99
N VAL A 86 -3.14 -23.50 -2.31
CA VAL A 86 -2.54 -24.52 -3.20
C VAL A 86 -1.03 -24.60 -2.97
N LEU A 87 -0.34 -23.46 -2.99
CA LEU A 87 1.11 -23.40 -2.75
C LEU A 87 1.46 -23.86 -1.33
N GLY A 88 0.62 -23.55 -0.33
CA GLY A 88 0.82 -24.00 1.04
C GLY A 88 0.71 -25.52 1.18
N ALA A 89 -0.23 -26.15 0.47
CA ALA A 89 -0.36 -27.61 0.45
C ALA A 89 0.86 -28.28 -0.20
N LEU A 90 1.29 -27.79 -1.37
CA LEU A 90 2.47 -28.30 -2.07
C LEU A 90 3.78 -27.98 -1.33
N GLY A 91 3.81 -26.88 -0.59
CA GLY A 91 4.95 -26.42 0.22
C GLY A 91 5.36 -27.39 1.32
N LYS A 92 4.47 -28.31 1.73
CA LYS A 92 4.81 -29.40 2.67
C LYS A 92 5.82 -30.39 2.10
N LEU A 93 5.89 -30.50 0.77
CA LEU A 93 6.81 -31.38 0.05
C LEU A 93 7.93 -30.60 -0.64
N ILE A 94 7.66 -29.37 -1.08
CA ILE A 94 8.59 -28.52 -1.83
C ILE A 94 8.78 -27.21 -1.07
N PRO A 95 9.78 -27.09 -0.17
CA PRO A 95 9.92 -25.94 0.74
C PRO A 95 9.88 -24.56 0.07
N PRO A 96 10.47 -24.33 -1.13
CA PRO A 96 10.35 -23.05 -1.83
C PRO A 96 8.89 -22.61 -2.14
N LEU A 97 7.95 -23.54 -2.28
CA LEU A 97 6.54 -23.20 -2.50
C LEU A 97 5.86 -22.68 -1.23
N ALA A 98 6.34 -23.08 -0.04
CA ALA A 98 5.83 -22.53 1.22
C ALA A 98 6.14 -21.03 1.33
N VAL A 99 7.32 -20.59 0.87
CA VAL A 99 7.71 -19.17 0.82
C VAL A 99 6.79 -18.39 -0.12
N LYS A 100 6.50 -18.93 -1.31
CA LYS A 100 5.56 -18.30 -2.26
C LYS A 100 4.12 -18.29 -1.73
N ALA A 101 3.72 -19.30 -0.98
CA ALA A 101 2.42 -19.32 -0.31
C ALA A 101 2.32 -18.18 0.70
N GLU A 102 3.38 -17.91 1.46
CA GLU A 102 3.42 -16.81 2.41
C GLU A 102 3.38 -15.46 1.71
N LEU A 103 4.12 -15.28 0.61
CA LEU A 103 4.02 -14.08 -0.22
C LEU A 103 2.59 -13.82 -0.71
N ALA A 104 1.86 -14.88 -1.10
CA ALA A 104 0.45 -14.75 -1.50
C ALA A 104 -0.48 -14.41 -0.31
N ARG A 105 -0.18 -14.87 0.91
CA ARG A 105 -0.93 -14.46 2.12
C ARG A 105 -0.71 -13.00 2.45
N ILE A 106 0.53 -12.53 2.36
CA ILE A 106 0.88 -11.12 2.53
C ILE A 106 0.15 -10.28 1.48
N GLY A 107 0.21 -10.67 0.21
CA GLY A 107 -0.53 -9.98 -0.85
C GLY A 107 -2.04 -9.94 -0.59
N HIS A 108 -2.63 -11.04 -0.12
CA HIS A 108 -4.05 -11.05 0.25
C HIS A 108 -4.32 -10.06 1.39
N TYR A 109 -3.50 -10.06 2.44
CA TYR A 109 -3.66 -9.16 3.58
C TYR A 109 -3.68 -7.70 3.13
N TYR A 110 -2.71 -7.27 2.31
CA TYR A 110 -2.69 -5.90 1.77
C TYR A 110 -3.87 -5.60 0.82
N ALA A 111 -4.43 -6.62 0.17
CA ALA A 111 -5.59 -6.46 -0.70
C ALA A 111 -6.92 -6.35 0.07
N SER A 112 -6.99 -6.82 1.33
CA SER A 112 -8.23 -6.88 2.12
C SER A 112 -8.23 -6.02 3.38
N GLU A 113 -7.07 -5.63 3.89
CA GLU A 113 -6.93 -4.88 5.13
C GLU A 113 -6.38 -3.47 4.87
N SER A 114 -6.94 -2.46 5.53
CA SER A 114 -6.47 -1.08 5.43
C SER A 114 -5.25 -0.85 6.30
N MET A 115 -4.30 -0.05 5.82
CA MET A 115 -3.10 0.33 6.59
C MET A 115 -3.40 1.61 7.38
N LEU A 116 -4.34 1.48 8.32
CA LEU A 116 -4.86 2.54 9.18
C LEU A 116 -5.01 2.01 10.61
N VAL A 117 -5.20 2.89 11.58
CA VAL A 117 -5.47 2.50 12.98
C VAL A 117 -6.79 1.73 13.05
N TRP A 118 -6.78 0.59 13.73
CA TRP A 118 -7.98 -0.20 13.98
C TRP A 118 -8.72 0.30 15.23
N ASP A 119 -9.97 0.72 15.07
CA ASP A 119 -10.90 0.99 16.16
C ASP A 119 -11.59 -0.32 16.56
N ALA A 120 -11.18 -0.88 17.70
CA ALA A 120 -11.74 -2.11 18.23
C ALA A 120 -13.18 -1.95 18.76
N HIS A 121 -13.60 -0.74 19.14
CA HIS A 121 -14.97 -0.51 19.58
C HIS A 121 -15.92 -0.45 18.36
N ALA A 122 -15.53 0.28 17.32
CA ALA A 122 -16.31 0.39 16.08
C ALA A 122 -16.09 -0.78 15.10
N GLN A 123 -15.14 -1.67 15.38
CA GLN A 123 -14.77 -2.82 14.53
C GLN A 123 -14.46 -2.38 13.09
N ARG A 124 -13.68 -1.31 12.95
CA ARG A 124 -13.30 -0.76 11.64
C ARG A 124 -11.97 -0.03 11.70
N TYR A 125 -11.36 0.15 10.54
CA TYR A 125 -10.23 1.05 10.37
C TYR A 125 -10.68 2.51 10.41
N ASP A 126 -9.89 3.36 11.07
CA ASP A 126 -10.17 4.78 11.29
C ASP A 126 -9.04 5.65 10.72
N ALA A 127 -9.37 6.40 9.66
CA ALA A 127 -8.45 7.29 8.99
C ALA A 127 -8.12 8.55 9.81
N ASP A 128 -9.08 9.04 10.60
CA ASP A 128 -8.95 10.25 11.42
C ASP A 128 -8.10 9.97 12.67
N ALA A 129 -8.24 8.76 13.22
CA ALA A 129 -7.39 8.28 14.31
C ALA A 129 -5.97 7.91 13.85
N THR A 130 -5.70 7.82 12.55
CA THR A 130 -4.37 7.48 12.01
C THR A 130 -3.49 8.73 11.90
N PRO A 131 -2.43 8.87 12.73
CA PRO A 131 -1.58 10.06 12.71
C PRO A 131 -0.89 10.27 11.36
N SER A 132 -0.68 11.53 10.99
CA SER A 132 0.11 11.93 9.81
C SER A 132 1.46 12.50 10.24
N TYR A 133 2.48 12.25 9.43
CA TYR A 133 3.79 12.87 9.57
C TYR A 133 4.37 13.28 8.21
N GLY A 134 5.18 14.35 8.21
CA GLY A 134 5.83 14.85 7.01
C GLY A 134 4.96 15.72 6.13
N GLU A 135 5.47 16.06 4.95
CA GLU A 135 4.84 16.99 4.01
C GLU A 135 4.71 16.41 2.59
N GLN A 136 5.37 15.28 2.29
CA GLN A 136 5.37 14.72 0.94
C GLN A 136 4.17 13.80 0.71
N THR A 137 3.36 14.12 -0.31
CA THR A 137 2.19 13.30 -0.67
C THR A 137 2.50 12.33 -1.82
N LEU A 138 1.78 11.21 -1.89
CA LEU A 138 1.87 10.28 -3.02
C LEU A 138 1.48 10.94 -4.36
N LEU A 139 0.52 11.86 -4.33
CA LEU A 139 0.01 12.54 -5.52
C LEU A 139 1.08 13.46 -6.12
N ASP A 140 1.81 14.19 -5.28
CA ASP A 140 2.96 14.99 -5.71
C ASP A 140 4.08 14.10 -6.27
N ALA A 141 4.32 12.93 -5.65
CA ALA A 141 5.28 11.96 -6.14
C ALA A 141 4.90 11.42 -7.54
N TYR A 142 3.62 11.07 -7.76
CA TYR A 142 3.12 10.71 -9.09
C TYR A 142 3.38 11.80 -10.13
N GLY A 143 3.17 13.07 -9.77
CA GLY A 143 3.47 14.23 -10.62
C GLY A 143 4.92 14.28 -11.09
N LYS A 144 5.88 13.95 -10.21
CA LYS A 144 7.31 13.86 -10.52
C LYS A 144 7.62 12.64 -11.38
N TRP A 145 7.10 11.47 -11.01
CA TRP A 145 7.39 10.20 -11.71
C TRP A 145 6.90 10.19 -13.15
N VAL A 146 5.75 10.80 -13.44
CA VAL A 146 5.22 10.93 -14.81
C VAL A 146 6.14 11.76 -15.70
N LYS A 147 6.89 12.71 -15.13
CA LYS A 147 7.89 13.52 -15.84
C LYS A 147 9.25 12.83 -15.96
N GLY A 148 9.41 11.65 -15.37
CA GLY A 148 10.69 10.94 -15.31
C GLY A 148 11.60 11.39 -14.17
N GLU A 149 11.08 12.17 -13.21
CA GLU A 149 11.85 12.74 -12.10
C GLU A 149 11.69 11.89 -10.84
N ALA A 150 12.78 11.68 -10.09
CA ALA A 150 12.77 11.02 -8.78
C ALA A 150 11.99 9.68 -8.73
N ILE A 151 12.08 8.88 -9.81
CA ILE A 151 11.46 7.56 -9.89
C ILE A 151 12.12 6.67 -8.81
N PRO A 152 11.33 6.06 -7.90
CA PRO A 152 11.89 5.25 -6.82
C PRO A 152 12.46 3.94 -7.37
N GLU A 153 13.56 3.49 -6.79
CA GLU A 153 14.02 2.12 -6.98
C GLU A 153 13.04 1.17 -6.28
N ARG A 154 12.47 0.22 -7.04
CA ARG A 154 11.46 -0.70 -6.51
C ARG A 154 12.04 -1.95 -5.88
N GLY A 155 13.32 -2.25 -6.13
CA GLY A 155 14.01 -3.43 -5.60
C GLY A 155 13.19 -4.73 -5.74
N ASP A 156 13.22 -5.55 -4.69
CA ASP A 156 12.45 -6.79 -4.59
C ASP A 156 10.92 -6.56 -4.55
N HIS A 157 10.46 -5.33 -4.37
CA HIS A 157 9.04 -4.97 -4.39
C HIS A 157 8.50 -4.68 -5.79
N ALA A 158 9.33 -4.76 -6.84
CA ALA A 158 8.87 -4.62 -8.23
C ALA A 158 7.85 -5.68 -8.66
N VAL A 159 7.69 -6.76 -7.89
CA VAL A 159 6.67 -7.80 -8.09
C VAL A 159 5.27 -7.38 -7.65
N PHE A 160 5.15 -6.27 -6.92
CA PHE A 160 3.88 -5.69 -6.45
C PHE A 160 3.48 -4.45 -7.27
#